data_AF-A0A1F5P8C4-F1
#
_entry.id   AF-A0A1F5P8C4-F1
#
_cell.length_a   1.000
_cell.length_b   1.000
_cell.length_c   1.000
_cell.angle_alpha   90.00
_cell.angle_beta   90.00
_cell.angle_gamma   90.00
#
_symmetry.space_group_name_H-M   'P 1'
#
loop_
_entity.id
_entity.type
_entity.pdbx_description
1 polymer ?
#
loop_
_entity_poly.entity_id
_entity_poly.type
_entity_poly.pdbx_seq_one_letter_code
_entity_poly.pdbx_strand_id
1 'polypeptide(L)'
;MFWLIIALSAYLGLAAVAVIDKYLLAGPIKSPAVYAATIGLLSVFAFLILPFSPFVPTLSQLALDISAGAFFIFALLAYFTALKKGEASRVVPLSAACVPLFTLILANIFIGESLTGNQLLGFGILVLGGVVITFAGGGKNTLGKKELHKIYALAVLASFLFAVHFILMKQVYFGQPFVGGLIWSALGKIVGAVILLTVLKHYGRLPKLKFKVKHAKNKSFSFFVLARVLGGLSGIAQNYAIFLASVSLVNALQGFQHAFLFLLIYILGKKVTTLKEDFNPRQLLQKVSAVIILSFGIAMIYSPSDSPKNAPTKYGVTFSHTFATDSLGIDWQKAYDDMLEELNVKILRLPVYWSEVQPLKNEWNLDVIEYQLQKATEKKIDVILVVGRKQPRWPECHVPVWAQSLAEADQQAAIINYIEEIVHLYSDHPAVVAWQVENEPLFPFGLCPEPSEKFLAKEIEAVRNISSKLIVITDSGELSTWLPEAKMGDILGTTMYRQVFHEKFGMVDYHLPPAFFIVKSYVAKALSARPALKIINVELQGEPWGPKQINELPIAHQLTLMNADKLKDNVIYAKKTEIEPILFWGVEWWWWMKEVNNDPSLWQAAQEIMNQN
;
A
#
# COMPACT_ATOMS: atom_id res chain seq x y z
N MET A 1 -1.15 1.55 4.41
CA MET A 1 -2.16 0.54 4.80
C MET A 1 -2.32 0.36 6.32
N PHE A 2 -1.40 0.83 7.17
CA PHE A 2 -1.50 0.64 8.63
C PHE A 2 -2.81 1.17 9.24
N TRP A 3 -3.23 2.38 8.85
CA TRP A 3 -4.50 2.98 9.30
C TRP A 3 -5.74 2.17 8.90
N LEU A 4 -5.71 1.47 7.76
CA LEU A 4 -6.82 0.66 7.26
C LEU A 4 -7.03 -0.56 8.16
N ILE A 5 -5.95 -1.24 8.55
CA ILE A 5 -6.02 -2.39 9.45
C ILE A 5 -6.61 -1.95 10.79
N ILE A 6 -6.14 -0.83 11.34
CA ILE A 6 -6.66 -0.26 12.59
C ILE A 6 -8.16 0.07 12.45
N ALA A 7 -8.57 0.70 11.36
CA ALA A 7 -9.98 1.03 11.11
C ALA A 7 -10.85 -0.23 11.03
N LEU A 8 -10.43 -1.25 10.28
CA LEU A 8 -11.16 -2.51 10.15
C LEU A 8 -11.25 -3.26 11.47
N SER A 9 -10.17 -3.29 12.26
CA SER A 9 -10.17 -3.86 13.61
C SER A 9 -11.12 -3.09 14.56
N ALA A 10 -11.15 -1.75 14.45
CA ALA A 10 -12.09 -0.93 15.20
C ALA A 10 -13.54 -1.27 14.84
N TYR A 11 -13.87 -1.35 13.54
CA TYR A 11 -15.21 -1.70 13.08
C TYR A 11 -15.61 -3.15 13.41
N LEU A 12 -14.67 -4.09 13.46
CA LEU A 12 -14.91 -5.45 13.95
C LEU A 12 -15.28 -5.45 15.43
N GLY A 13 -14.53 -4.71 16.26
CA GLY A 13 -14.82 -4.59 17.68
C GLY A 13 -16.17 -3.89 17.95
N LEU A 14 -16.48 -2.83 17.20
CA LEU A 14 -17.80 -2.18 17.25
C LEU A 14 -18.94 -3.12 16.82
N ALA A 15 -18.69 -4.02 15.85
CA ALA A 15 -19.65 -5.04 15.46
C ALA A 15 -19.90 -6.07 16.59
N ALA A 16 -18.84 -6.50 17.27
CA ALA A 16 -18.96 -7.40 18.43
C ALA A 16 -19.73 -6.73 19.58
N VAL A 17 -19.49 -5.44 19.85
CA VAL A 17 -20.27 -4.64 20.81
C VAL A 17 -21.74 -4.62 20.42
N ALA A 18 -22.06 -4.43 19.14
CA ALA A 18 -23.45 -4.44 18.66
C ALA A 18 -24.14 -5.80 18.86
N VAL A 19 -23.43 -6.93 18.73
CA VAL A 19 -23.95 -8.26 19.06
C VAL A 19 -24.30 -8.36 20.56
N ILE A 20 -23.38 -7.92 21.43
CA ILE A 20 -23.59 -7.96 22.88
C ILE A 20 -24.73 -7.00 23.29
N ASP A 21 -24.75 -5.80 22.74
CA ASP A 21 -25.80 -4.81 22.99
C ASP A 21 -27.16 -5.33 22.51
N LYS A 22 -27.25 -6.05 21.38
CA LYS A 22 -28.50 -6.70 20.96
C LYS A 22 -29.02 -7.69 22.01
N TYR A 23 -28.13 -8.44 22.64
CA TYR A 23 -28.47 -9.34 23.75
C TYR A 23 -28.89 -8.58 25.02
N LEU A 24 -28.23 -7.47 25.35
CA LEU A 24 -28.50 -6.67 26.56
C LEU A 24 -29.75 -5.78 26.45
N LEU A 25 -30.00 -5.21 25.26
CA LEU A 25 -31.10 -4.27 24.97
C LEU A 25 -32.45 -4.95 24.78
N ALA A 26 -32.49 -6.28 24.60
CA ALA A 26 -33.72 -7.06 24.74
C ALA A 26 -34.31 -7.00 26.18
N GLY A 27 -33.63 -6.33 27.13
CA GLY A 27 -34.02 -6.15 28.53
C GLY A 27 -34.30 -4.69 28.98
N PRO A 28 -33.85 -4.22 30.16
CA PRO A 28 -34.55 -3.22 30.98
C PRO A 28 -34.26 -1.72 30.70
N ILE A 29 -33.50 -1.35 29.67
CA ILE A 29 -33.07 0.05 29.46
C ILE A 29 -34.19 0.86 28.78
N LYS A 30 -35.00 1.56 29.59
CA LYS A 30 -36.22 2.25 29.13
C LYS A 30 -35.98 3.61 28.46
N SER A 31 -34.82 4.26 28.64
CA SER A 31 -34.58 5.64 28.17
C SER A 31 -33.31 5.76 27.30
N PRO A 32 -33.45 6.11 25.99
CA PRO A 32 -32.32 6.41 25.10
C PRO A 32 -31.37 7.48 25.66
N ALA A 33 -31.92 8.48 26.35
CA ALA A 33 -31.15 9.58 26.90
C ALA A 33 -30.28 9.15 28.10
N VAL A 34 -30.81 8.28 28.97
CA VAL A 34 -30.03 7.72 30.09
C VAL A 34 -28.91 6.82 29.55
N TYR A 35 -29.17 6.09 28.46
CA TYR A 35 -28.16 5.25 27.83
C TYR A 35 -27.01 6.08 27.24
N ALA A 36 -27.32 7.12 26.45
CA ALA A 36 -26.32 8.04 25.91
C ALA A 36 -25.53 8.75 27.03
N ALA A 37 -26.20 9.21 28.08
CA ALA A 37 -25.54 9.82 29.24
C ALA A 37 -24.60 8.85 29.96
N THR A 38 -24.98 7.57 30.07
CA THR A 38 -24.11 6.55 30.68
C THR A 38 -22.82 6.36 29.88
N ILE A 39 -22.91 6.32 28.54
CA ILE A 39 -21.72 6.25 27.67
C ILE A 39 -20.82 7.48 27.88
N GLY A 40 -21.41 8.67 27.98
CA GLY A 40 -20.64 9.90 28.23
C GLY A 40 -19.95 9.91 29.59
N LEU A 41 -20.64 9.51 30.66
CA LEU A 41 -20.05 9.44 32.01
C LEU A 41 -18.92 8.40 32.11
N LEU A 42 -19.06 7.25 31.45
CA LEU A 42 -18.02 6.22 31.41
C LEU A 42 -16.75 6.67 30.68
N SER A 43 -16.81 7.77 29.92
CA SER A 43 -15.62 8.32 29.27
C SER A 43 -14.59 8.88 30.28
N VAL A 44 -14.94 9.02 31.57
CA VAL A 44 -14.01 9.39 32.65
C VAL A 44 -12.80 8.47 32.74
N PHE A 45 -12.93 7.19 32.35
CA PHE A 45 -11.82 6.24 32.38
C PHE A 45 -10.69 6.60 31.39
N ALA A 46 -10.93 7.47 30.40
CA ALA A 46 -9.86 7.97 29.53
C ALA A 46 -8.79 8.75 30.33
N PHE A 47 -9.17 9.41 31.42
CA PHE A 47 -8.24 10.16 32.28
C PHE A 47 -7.25 9.27 33.03
N LEU A 48 -7.47 7.95 33.10
CA LEU A 48 -6.48 7.02 33.64
C LEU A 48 -5.19 6.98 32.81
N ILE A 49 -5.24 7.42 31.55
CA ILE A 49 -4.09 7.49 30.64
C ILE A 49 -3.31 8.80 30.85
N LEU A 50 -3.94 9.84 31.40
CA LEU A 50 -3.35 11.19 31.53
C LEU A 50 -2.00 11.22 32.26
N PRO A 51 -1.78 10.48 33.38
CA PRO A 51 -0.50 10.48 34.07
C PRO A 51 0.67 9.92 33.22
N PHE A 52 0.36 9.06 32.26
CA PHE A 52 1.35 8.40 31.39
C PHE A 52 1.67 9.20 30.13
N SER A 53 0.84 10.18 29.78
CA SER A 53 1.05 11.08 28.65
C SER A 53 0.38 12.44 28.93
N PRO A 54 0.98 13.26 29.81
CA PRO A 54 0.40 14.52 30.22
C PRO A 54 0.37 15.51 29.06
N PHE A 55 -0.79 16.14 28.85
CA PHE A 55 -0.98 17.16 27.83
C PHE A 55 -2.04 18.17 28.29
N VAL A 56 -1.79 19.46 28.07
CA VAL A 56 -2.72 20.54 28.39
C VAL A 56 -3.00 21.35 27.13
N PRO A 57 -4.23 21.34 26.59
CA PRO A 57 -4.60 22.08 25.39
C PRO A 57 -4.69 23.59 25.68
N THR A 58 -4.52 24.39 24.64
CA THR A 58 -4.87 25.82 24.70
C THR A 58 -6.39 25.97 24.87
N LEU A 59 -6.86 27.17 25.26
CA LEU A 59 -8.30 27.41 25.45
C LEU A 59 -9.12 27.13 24.19
N SER A 60 -8.60 27.47 23.00
CA SER A 60 -9.26 27.20 21.73
C SER A 60 -9.32 25.70 21.41
N GLN A 61 -8.23 24.97 21.66
CA GLN A 61 -8.16 23.52 21.50
C GLN A 61 -9.08 22.79 22.49
N LEU A 62 -9.12 23.23 23.75
CA LEU A 62 -10.04 22.70 24.76
C LEU A 62 -11.51 22.94 24.39
N ALA A 63 -11.83 24.09 23.80
CA ALA A 63 -13.19 24.35 23.30
C ALA A 63 -13.56 23.37 22.18
N LEU A 64 -12.65 23.10 21.24
CA LEU A 64 -12.85 22.09 20.19
C LEU A 64 -13.05 20.69 20.78
N ASP A 65 -12.23 20.29 21.76
CA ASP A 65 -12.35 19.02 22.46
C ASP A 65 -13.72 18.84 23.12
N ILE A 66 -14.13 19.84 23.90
CA ILE A 66 -15.42 19.83 24.61
C ILE A 66 -16.57 19.76 23.61
N SER A 67 -16.52 20.56 22.54
CA SER A 67 -17.51 20.52 21.46
C SER A 67 -17.56 19.15 20.80
N ALA A 68 -16.42 18.59 20.40
CA ALA A 68 -16.33 17.29 19.74
C ALA A 68 -16.99 16.20 20.59
N GLY A 69 -16.65 16.13 21.87
CA GLY A 69 -17.23 15.17 22.80
C GLY A 69 -18.72 15.37 23.06
N ALA A 70 -19.17 16.62 23.20
CA ALA A 70 -20.57 16.93 23.43
C ALA A 70 -21.46 16.55 22.23
N PHE A 71 -21.03 16.89 21.01
CA PHE A 71 -21.73 16.53 19.77
C PHE A 71 -21.91 15.02 19.64
N PHE A 72 -20.91 14.22 20.04
CA PHE A 72 -21.04 12.77 20.06
C PHE A 72 -22.20 12.27 20.94
N ILE A 73 -22.39 12.86 22.13
CA ILE A 73 -23.48 12.46 23.03
C ILE A 73 -24.85 12.87 22.48
N PHE A 74 -24.96 14.05 21.87
CA PHE A 74 -26.19 14.47 21.22
C PHE A 74 -26.50 13.64 19.96
N ALA A 75 -25.47 13.25 19.21
CA ALA A 75 -25.62 12.31 18.09
C ALA A 75 -26.16 10.96 18.57
N LEU A 76 -25.60 10.40 19.65
CA LEU A 76 -26.10 9.15 20.26
C LEU A 76 -27.55 9.28 20.75
N LEU A 77 -27.91 10.40 21.37
CA LEU A 77 -29.29 10.65 21.79
C LEU A 77 -30.26 10.60 20.61
N ALA A 78 -29.95 11.33 19.53
CA ALA A 78 -30.77 11.36 18.33
C ALA A 78 -30.85 9.96 17.67
N TYR A 79 -29.72 9.27 17.57
CA TYR A 79 -29.62 7.93 16.99
C TYR A 79 -30.44 6.89 17.76
N PHE A 80 -30.26 6.79 19.08
CA PHE A 80 -31.02 5.84 19.89
C PHE A 80 -32.51 6.20 19.98
N THR A 81 -32.86 7.48 19.87
CA THR A 81 -34.27 7.90 19.78
C THR A 81 -34.88 7.47 18.46
N ALA A 82 -34.15 7.60 17.35
CA ALA A 82 -34.58 7.09 16.04
C ALA A 82 -34.75 5.57 16.06
N LEU A 83 -33.77 4.83 16.59
CA LEU A 83 -33.83 3.35 16.72
C LEU A 83 -34.94 2.87 17.64
N LYS A 84 -35.30 3.62 18.68
CA LYS A 84 -36.39 3.23 19.58
C LYS A 84 -37.77 3.47 18.94
N LYS A 85 -37.90 4.51 18.11
CA LYS A 85 -39.16 4.88 17.46
C LYS A 85 -39.38 4.20 16.11
N GLY A 86 -38.31 3.83 15.41
CA GLY A 86 -38.33 3.19 14.10
C GLY A 86 -37.66 1.83 14.09
N GLU A 87 -37.84 1.09 13.00
CA GLU A 87 -37.18 -0.19 12.81
C GLU A 87 -35.69 0.02 12.49
N ALA A 88 -34.83 -0.86 13.03
CA ALA A 88 -33.39 -0.86 12.72
C ALA A 88 -33.12 -0.99 11.21
N SER A 89 -33.98 -1.72 10.48
CA SER A 89 -33.97 -1.88 9.01
C SER A 89 -34.11 -0.56 8.23
N ARG A 90 -34.54 0.53 8.88
CA ARG A 90 -34.69 1.86 8.27
C ARG A 90 -33.63 2.84 8.78
N VAL A 91 -33.38 2.84 10.09
CA VAL A 91 -32.48 3.82 10.73
C VAL A 91 -31.01 3.52 10.45
N VAL A 92 -30.63 2.23 10.48
CA VAL A 92 -29.23 1.81 10.31
C VAL A 92 -28.73 2.05 8.89
N PRO A 93 -29.44 1.68 7.80
CA PRO A 93 -28.99 1.97 6.44
C PRO A 93 -28.88 3.46 6.14
N LEU A 94 -29.82 4.24 6.65
CA LEU A 94 -29.79 5.69 6.47
C LEU A 94 -28.57 6.31 7.15
N SER A 95 -28.21 5.81 8.35
CA SER A 95 -27.00 6.27 9.04
C SER A 95 -25.72 5.84 8.31
N ALA A 96 -25.70 4.61 7.79
CA ALA A 96 -24.58 4.09 7.00
C ALA A 96 -24.34 4.87 5.70
N ALA A 97 -25.39 5.48 5.12
CA ALA A 97 -25.27 6.41 3.99
C ALA A 97 -24.85 7.82 4.43
N CYS A 98 -25.60 8.40 5.36
CA CYS A 98 -25.52 9.84 5.65
C CYS A 98 -24.26 10.23 6.45
N VAL A 99 -23.78 9.40 7.38
CA VAL A 99 -22.58 9.71 8.17
C VAL A 99 -21.36 9.94 7.29
N PRO A 100 -20.94 9.01 6.41
CA PRO A 100 -19.78 9.23 5.55
C PRO A 100 -20.00 10.36 4.55
N LEU A 101 -21.21 10.53 3.98
CA LEU A 101 -21.51 11.63 3.06
C LEU A 101 -21.39 13.00 3.71
N PHE A 102 -22.00 13.20 4.89
CA PHE A 102 -21.84 14.44 5.63
C PHE A 102 -20.41 14.64 6.09
N THR A 103 -19.69 13.57 6.45
CA THR A 103 -18.26 13.65 6.79
C THR A 103 -17.48 14.18 5.60
N LEU A 104 -17.65 13.65 4.39
CA LEU A 104 -16.93 14.11 3.21
C LEU A 104 -17.21 15.58 2.90
N ILE A 105 -18.49 15.98 2.93
CA ILE A 105 -18.90 17.38 2.67
C ILE A 105 -18.27 18.33 3.70
N LEU A 106 -18.41 18.02 4.99
CA LEU A 106 -17.88 18.85 6.06
C LEU A 106 -16.34 18.82 6.09
N ALA A 107 -15.72 17.70 5.77
CA ALA A 107 -14.26 17.58 5.70
C ALA A 107 -13.69 18.47 4.59
N ASN A 108 -14.34 18.50 3.43
CA ASN A 108 -13.94 19.36 2.33
C ASN A 108 -14.09 20.85 2.69
N ILE A 109 -15.21 21.24 3.32
CA ILE A 109 -15.50 22.64 3.66
C ILE A 109 -14.64 23.17 4.81
N PHE A 110 -14.49 22.41 5.90
CA PHE A 110 -13.93 22.93 7.15
C PHE A 110 -12.45 22.61 7.38
N ILE A 111 -11.94 21.53 6.77
CA ILE A 111 -10.54 21.09 6.94
C ILE A 111 -9.78 20.95 5.62
N GLY A 112 -10.41 21.29 4.49
CA GLY A 112 -9.78 21.26 3.17
C GLY A 112 -9.45 19.84 2.67
N GLU A 113 -10.13 18.81 3.18
CA GLU A 113 -9.87 17.44 2.75
C GLU A 113 -10.35 17.23 1.30
N SER A 114 -9.44 16.77 0.44
CA SER A 114 -9.73 16.43 -0.96
C SER A 114 -9.34 14.98 -1.25
N LEU A 115 -10.26 14.22 -1.82
CA LEU A 115 -10.01 12.85 -2.29
C LEU A 115 -9.62 12.86 -3.77
N THR A 116 -8.68 11.99 -4.16
CA THR A 116 -8.37 11.77 -5.59
C THR A 116 -9.57 11.15 -6.32
N GLY A 117 -9.60 11.16 -7.65
CA GLY A 117 -10.70 10.56 -8.43
C GLY A 117 -10.97 9.09 -8.05
N ASN A 118 -9.90 8.29 -7.89
CA ASN A 118 -10.00 6.90 -7.46
C ASN A 118 -10.48 6.75 -6.01
N GLN A 119 -10.02 7.63 -5.11
CA GLN A 119 -10.48 7.64 -3.72
C GLN A 119 -11.96 8.05 -3.62
N LEU A 120 -12.42 8.97 -4.45
CA LEU A 120 -13.83 9.38 -4.50
C LEU A 120 -14.72 8.27 -5.07
N LEU A 121 -14.26 7.58 -6.11
CA LEU A 121 -14.95 6.40 -6.65
C LEU A 121 -15.01 5.27 -5.61
N GLY A 122 -13.87 4.96 -4.99
CA GLY A 122 -13.78 3.96 -3.91
C GLY A 122 -14.65 4.32 -2.71
N PHE A 123 -14.67 5.60 -2.31
CA PHE A 123 -15.58 6.13 -1.29
C PHE A 123 -17.05 5.88 -1.67
N GLY A 124 -17.46 6.22 -2.90
CA GLY A 124 -18.82 6.00 -3.38
C GLY A 124 -19.22 4.52 -3.34
N ILE A 125 -18.33 3.63 -3.77
CA ILE A 125 -18.51 2.18 -3.73
C ILE A 125 -18.65 1.68 -2.29
N LEU A 126 -17.82 2.17 -1.36
CA LEU A 126 -17.91 1.81 0.06
C LEU A 126 -19.22 2.23 0.69
N VAL A 127 -19.67 3.46 0.44
CA VAL A 127 -20.96 3.97 0.94
C VAL A 127 -22.11 3.14 0.37
N LEU A 128 -22.09 2.84 -0.93
CA LEU A 128 -23.07 1.97 -1.58
C LEU A 128 -23.09 0.58 -0.93
N GLY A 129 -21.93 -0.04 -0.75
CA GLY A 129 -21.79 -1.33 -0.08
C GLY A 129 -22.34 -1.31 1.36
N GLY A 130 -22.11 -0.22 2.09
CA GLY A 130 -22.65 0.03 3.43
C GLY A 130 -24.17 0.13 3.47
N VAL A 131 -24.80 0.71 2.45
CA VAL A 131 -26.27 0.74 2.33
C VAL A 131 -26.81 -0.65 1.96
N VAL A 132 -26.20 -1.33 0.98
CA VAL A 132 -26.64 -2.65 0.53
C VAL A 132 -26.52 -3.68 1.66
N ILE A 133 -25.43 -3.67 2.45
CA ILE A 133 -25.25 -4.62 3.56
C ILE A 133 -26.26 -4.39 4.68
N THR A 134 -26.76 -3.17 4.87
CA THR A 134 -27.68 -2.84 5.97
C THR A 134 -29.14 -2.94 5.58
N PHE A 135 -29.45 -2.79 4.29
CA PHE A 135 -30.81 -2.85 3.78
C PHE A 135 -31.43 -4.23 4.05
N ALA A 136 -32.51 -4.28 4.81
CA ALA A 136 -33.32 -5.48 5.00
C ALA A 136 -34.66 -5.21 4.33
N GLY A 137 -34.97 -5.94 3.25
CA GLY A 137 -36.13 -5.67 2.41
C GLY A 137 -37.43 -5.46 3.19
N GLY A 138 -38.00 -4.26 3.04
CA GLY A 138 -39.39 -3.86 3.33
C GLY A 138 -40.12 -4.53 4.48
N GLY A 139 -39.91 -4.07 5.72
CA GLY A 139 -40.88 -4.29 6.80
C GLY A 139 -42.24 -3.68 6.44
N LYS A 140 -43.35 -4.40 6.72
CA LYS A 140 -44.71 -3.90 6.48
C LYS A 140 -44.88 -2.53 7.18
N ASN A 141 -45.16 -1.47 6.40
CA ASN A 141 -45.36 -0.12 6.92
C ASN A 141 -46.67 -0.04 7.72
N THR A 142 -46.59 -0.31 9.02
CA THR A 142 -47.71 -0.12 9.97
C THR A 142 -47.76 1.30 10.56
N LEU A 143 -46.78 2.15 10.24
CA LEU A 143 -46.65 3.52 10.76
C LEU A 143 -47.19 4.55 9.76
N GLY A 144 -47.88 5.58 10.26
CA GLY A 144 -48.36 6.71 9.46
C GLY A 144 -47.23 7.61 8.93
N LYS A 145 -47.46 8.28 7.78
CA LYS A 145 -46.47 9.13 7.08
C LYS A 145 -45.76 10.14 8.00
N LYS A 146 -46.49 10.80 8.91
CA LYS A 146 -45.93 11.81 9.84
C LYS A 146 -44.91 11.22 10.83
N GLU A 147 -45.17 10.03 11.37
CA GLU A 147 -44.25 9.37 12.29
C GLU A 147 -43.00 8.86 11.57
N LEU A 148 -43.16 8.38 10.34
CA LEU A 148 -42.04 7.97 9.50
C LEU A 148 -41.10 9.14 9.17
N HIS A 149 -41.63 10.32 8.83
CA HIS A 149 -40.83 11.53 8.60
C HIS A 149 -40.02 11.93 9.84
N LYS A 150 -40.61 11.86 11.04
CA LYS A 150 -39.90 12.17 12.30
C LYS A 150 -38.73 11.21 12.53
N ILE A 151 -38.90 9.92 12.24
CA ILE A 151 -37.84 8.91 12.40
C ILE A 151 -36.69 9.21 11.45
N TYR A 152 -36.99 9.47 10.16
CA TYR A 152 -35.96 9.80 9.19
C TYR A 152 -35.25 11.12 9.52
N ALA A 153 -35.99 12.16 9.92
CA ALA A 153 -35.39 13.42 10.36
C ALA A 153 -34.44 13.23 11.54
N LEU A 154 -34.82 12.41 12.53
CA LEU A 154 -33.94 12.10 13.67
C LEU A 154 -32.69 11.31 13.25
N ALA A 155 -32.82 10.36 12.33
CA ALA A 155 -31.68 9.59 11.83
C ALA A 155 -30.70 10.45 11.00
N VAL A 156 -31.22 11.34 10.15
CA VAL A 156 -30.42 12.32 9.40
C VAL A 156 -29.73 13.28 10.36
N LEU A 157 -30.44 13.83 11.35
CA LEU A 157 -29.87 14.69 12.39
C LEU A 157 -28.75 13.97 13.14
N ALA A 158 -28.98 12.72 13.57
CA ALA A 158 -27.94 11.94 14.24
C ALA A 158 -26.70 11.77 13.36
N SER A 159 -26.90 11.46 12.08
CA SER A 159 -25.81 11.27 11.11
C SER A 159 -25.00 12.55 10.91
N PHE A 160 -25.68 13.70 10.81
CA PHE A 160 -25.05 15.00 10.72
C PHE A 160 -24.23 15.32 11.99
N LEU A 161 -24.80 15.10 13.17
CA LEU A 161 -24.10 15.35 14.44
C LEU A 161 -22.88 14.42 14.62
N PHE A 162 -22.95 13.17 14.16
CA PHE A 162 -21.80 12.28 14.12
C PHE A 162 -20.71 12.81 13.18
N ALA A 163 -21.08 13.27 11.98
CA ALA A 163 -20.14 13.87 11.05
C ALA A 163 -19.45 15.11 11.66
N VAL A 164 -20.21 16.01 12.29
CA VAL A 164 -19.66 17.16 13.04
C VAL A 164 -18.68 16.71 14.11
N HIS A 165 -19.02 15.70 14.91
CA HIS A 165 -18.10 15.11 15.87
C HIS A 165 -16.79 14.64 15.20
N PHE A 166 -16.86 13.88 14.12
CA PHE A 166 -15.67 13.36 13.45
C PHE A 166 -14.78 14.45 12.85
N ILE A 167 -15.38 15.51 12.29
CA ILE A 167 -14.61 16.65 11.78
C ILE A 167 -13.93 17.40 12.93
N LEU A 168 -14.64 17.65 14.03
CA LEU A 168 -14.03 18.30 15.20
C LEU A 168 -12.92 17.45 15.80
N MET A 169 -13.08 16.12 15.87
CA MET A 169 -12.01 15.22 16.29
C MET A 169 -10.80 15.31 15.35
N LYS A 170 -11.02 15.35 14.03
CA LYS A 170 -9.91 15.51 13.06
C LYS A 170 -9.19 16.85 13.25
N GLN A 171 -9.95 17.92 13.51
CA GLN A 171 -9.40 19.25 13.79
C GLN A 171 -8.59 19.30 15.10
N VAL A 172 -9.07 18.64 16.15
CA VAL A 172 -8.34 18.45 17.41
C VAL A 172 -6.99 17.76 17.15
N TYR A 173 -6.99 16.70 16.34
CA TYR A 173 -5.79 15.93 16.02
C TYR A 173 -4.76 16.66 15.16
N PHE A 174 -5.14 17.76 14.48
CA PHE A 174 -4.15 18.64 13.84
C PHE A 174 -3.38 19.50 14.83
N GLY A 175 -3.96 19.80 16.01
CA GLY A 175 -3.36 20.67 17.01
C GLY A 175 -2.88 19.97 18.28
N GLN A 176 -3.14 18.66 18.44
CA GLN A 176 -2.86 17.92 19.67
C GLN A 176 -2.30 16.51 19.38
N PRO A 177 -1.42 15.99 20.27
CA PRO A 177 -1.09 14.57 20.27
C PRO A 177 -2.35 13.72 20.43
N PHE A 178 -2.33 12.51 19.87
CA PHE A 178 -3.47 11.59 19.90
C PHE A 178 -4.06 11.40 21.31
N VAL A 179 -3.20 11.15 22.30
CA VAL A 179 -3.64 10.92 23.69
C VAL A 179 -4.25 12.17 24.31
N GLY A 180 -3.71 13.36 24.00
CA GLY A 180 -4.28 14.64 24.43
C GLY A 180 -5.71 14.81 23.91
N GLY A 181 -5.90 14.73 22.59
CA GLY A 181 -7.22 14.85 21.98
C GLY A 181 -8.21 13.78 22.45
N LEU A 182 -7.74 12.55 22.71
CA LEU A 182 -8.58 11.48 23.25
C LEU A 182 -9.11 11.81 24.66
N ILE A 183 -8.26 12.32 25.55
CA ILE A 183 -8.61 12.60 26.95
C ILE A 183 -9.50 13.84 27.03
N TRP A 184 -9.13 14.93 26.36
CA TRP A 184 -9.88 16.18 26.47
C TRP A 184 -11.23 16.10 25.74
N SER A 185 -11.33 15.38 24.62
CA SER A 185 -12.64 15.10 24.02
C SER A 185 -13.52 14.19 24.90
N ALA A 186 -12.94 13.35 25.76
CA ALA A 186 -13.68 12.59 26.76
C ALA A 186 -14.33 13.51 27.82
N LEU A 187 -13.68 14.63 28.18
CA LEU A 187 -14.31 15.67 29.01
C LEU A 187 -15.57 16.22 28.34
N GLY A 188 -15.51 16.50 27.03
CA GLY A 188 -16.68 16.93 26.25
C GLY A 188 -17.83 15.94 26.31
N LYS A 189 -17.55 14.63 26.27
CA LYS A 189 -18.57 13.57 26.41
C LYS A 189 -19.20 13.59 27.81
N ILE A 190 -18.40 13.83 28.86
CA ILE A 190 -18.91 13.98 30.24
C ILE A 190 -19.81 15.22 30.33
N VAL A 191 -19.37 16.36 29.82
CA VAL A 191 -20.15 17.62 29.80
C VAL A 191 -21.48 17.42 29.05
N GLY A 192 -21.46 16.82 27.87
CA GLY A 192 -22.67 16.48 27.11
C GLY A 192 -23.63 15.58 27.90
N ALA A 193 -23.12 14.58 28.62
CA ALA A 193 -23.93 13.72 29.47
C ALA A 193 -24.55 14.48 30.67
N VAL A 194 -23.79 15.36 31.32
CA VAL A 194 -24.30 16.19 32.43
C VAL A 194 -25.39 17.15 31.94
N ILE A 195 -25.20 17.79 30.78
CA ILE A 195 -26.22 18.65 30.16
C ILE A 195 -27.50 17.83 29.93
N LEU A 196 -27.37 16.64 29.32
CA LEU A 196 -28.51 15.78 29.03
C LEU A 196 -29.27 15.36 30.30
N LEU A 197 -28.57 14.94 31.35
CA LEU A 197 -29.19 14.56 32.63
C LEU A 197 -29.86 15.74 33.34
N THR A 198 -29.25 16.92 33.26
CA THR A 198 -29.81 18.16 33.85
C THR A 198 -31.11 18.55 33.15
N VAL A 199 -31.13 18.50 31.82
CA VAL A 199 -32.35 18.73 31.03
C VAL A 199 -33.44 17.71 31.38
N LEU A 200 -33.10 16.42 31.47
CA LEU A 200 -34.06 15.39 31.87
C LEU A 200 -34.64 15.62 33.27
N LYS A 201 -33.80 16.05 34.23
CA LYS A 201 -34.22 16.37 35.59
C LYS A 201 -35.16 17.57 35.61
N HIS A 202 -34.82 18.64 34.89
CA HIS A 202 -35.63 19.86 34.80
C HIS A 202 -37.05 19.58 34.28
N TYR A 203 -37.18 18.74 33.23
CA TYR A 203 -38.49 18.36 32.69
C TYR A 203 -39.19 17.21 33.43
N GLY A 204 -38.68 16.75 34.57
CA GLY A 204 -39.27 15.64 35.33
C GLY A 204 -39.25 14.28 34.59
N ARG A 205 -38.42 14.15 33.57
CA ARG A 205 -38.29 12.95 32.71
C ARG A 205 -37.16 12.03 33.11
N LEU A 206 -36.40 12.37 34.16
CA LEU A 206 -35.36 11.52 34.71
C LEU A 206 -36.03 10.26 35.31
N PRO A 207 -35.80 9.06 34.75
CA PRO A 207 -36.39 7.85 35.31
C PRO A 207 -35.93 7.69 36.76
N LYS A 208 -36.83 7.32 37.67
CA LYS A 208 -36.42 6.87 39.01
C LYS A 208 -35.48 5.68 38.81
N LEU A 209 -34.17 5.89 38.99
CA LEU A 209 -33.15 4.85 38.95
C LEU A 209 -33.36 3.93 40.16
N LYS A 210 -34.41 3.11 40.13
CA LYS A 210 -34.56 1.98 41.04
C LYS A 210 -33.61 0.92 40.54
N PHE A 211 -32.34 1.01 40.94
CA PHE A 211 -31.43 -0.14 40.91
C PHE A 211 -31.95 -1.16 41.92
N LYS A 212 -33.01 -1.90 41.55
CA LYS A 212 -33.27 -3.19 42.21
C LYS A 212 -32.18 -4.12 41.72
N VAL A 213 -31.03 -4.10 42.40
CA VAL A 213 -30.02 -5.18 42.34
C VAL A 213 -30.58 -6.38 43.12
N LYS A 214 -31.78 -6.85 42.73
CA LYS A 214 -32.29 -8.15 43.16
C LYS A 214 -32.13 -9.07 41.96
N HIS A 215 -31.01 -9.79 41.95
CA HIS A 215 -30.73 -10.93 41.07
C HIS A 215 -30.71 -10.63 39.56
N ALA A 216 -29.86 -9.70 39.11
CA ALA A 216 -29.31 -9.84 37.76
C ALA A 216 -28.31 -11.00 37.83
N LYS A 217 -28.64 -12.16 37.23
CA LYS A 217 -27.71 -13.30 37.09
C LYS A 217 -26.33 -12.78 36.66
N ASN A 218 -25.25 -13.16 37.36
CA ASN A 218 -23.86 -12.65 37.19
C ASN A 218 -23.39 -12.46 35.73
N LYS A 219 -23.92 -13.24 34.77
CA LYS A 219 -23.58 -13.16 33.35
C LYS A 219 -24.02 -11.86 32.66
N SER A 220 -25.21 -11.29 32.96
CA SER A 220 -25.70 -10.09 32.26
C SER A 220 -24.92 -8.82 32.62
N PHE A 221 -24.46 -8.72 33.87
CA PHE A 221 -23.60 -7.61 34.29
C PHE A 221 -22.19 -7.73 33.69
N SER A 222 -21.62 -8.93 33.66
CA SER A 222 -20.33 -9.19 33.00
C SER A 222 -20.36 -8.85 31.50
N PHE A 223 -21.40 -9.26 30.77
CA PHE A 223 -21.56 -8.88 29.36
C PHE A 223 -21.73 -7.37 29.17
N PHE A 224 -22.43 -6.69 30.08
CA PHE A 224 -22.52 -5.23 30.04
C PHE A 224 -21.16 -4.57 30.18
N VAL A 225 -20.36 -4.96 31.19
CA VAL A 225 -19.01 -4.42 31.39
C VAL A 225 -18.12 -4.71 30.17
N LEU A 226 -18.14 -5.94 29.66
CA LEU A 226 -17.40 -6.35 28.47
C LEU A 226 -17.74 -5.49 27.25
N ALA A 227 -19.02 -5.24 26.98
CA ALA A 227 -19.46 -4.39 25.88
C ALA A 227 -18.95 -2.94 26.00
N ARG A 228 -18.89 -2.39 27.22
CA ARG A 228 -18.37 -1.03 27.45
C ARG A 228 -16.87 -0.93 27.27
N VAL A 229 -16.11 -1.91 27.80
CA VAL A 229 -14.65 -1.95 27.62
C VAL A 229 -14.31 -2.11 26.15
N LEU A 230 -14.92 -3.08 25.46
CA LEU A 230 -14.68 -3.32 24.05
C LEU A 230 -15.10 -2.11 23.20
N GLY A 231 -16.25 -1.50 23.49
CA GLY A 231 -16.70 -0.28 22.81
C GLY A 231 -15.76 0.90 23.02
N GLY A 232 -15.21 1.06 24.22
CA GLY A 232 -14.17 2.05 24.50
C GLY A 232 -12.91 1.82 23.67
N LEU A 233 -12.35 0.61 23.72
CA LEU A 233 -11.15 0.24 22.97
C LEU A 233 -11.34 0.36 21.44
N SER A 234 -12.48 -0.10 20.91
CA SER A 234 -12.80 0.07 19.49
C SER A 234 -13.00 1.53 19.10
N GLY A 235 -13.60 2.34 19.98
CA GLY A 235 -13.71 3.78 19.79
C GLY A 235 -12.35 4.49 19.78
N ILE A 236 -11.41 4.07 20.63
CA ILE A 236 -10.02 4.55 20.62
C ILE A 236 -9.33 4.17 19.30
N ALA A 237 -9.45 2.92 18.87
CA ALA A 237 -8.88 2.46 17.60
C ALA A 237 -9.46 3.21 16.39
N GLN A 238 -10.77 3.46 16.36
CA GLN A 238 -11.40 4.28 15.31
C GLN A 238 -10.84 5.71 15.31
N ASN A 239 -10.72 6.32 16.49
CA ASN A 239 -10.13 7.64 16.63
C ASN A 239 -8.65 7.67 16.20
N TYR A 240 -7.91 6.60 16.47
CA TYR A 240 -6.52 6.49 16.03
C TYR A 240 -6.42 6.36 14.50
N ALA A 241 -7.36 5.65 13.86
CA ALA A 241 -7.44 5.63 12.40
C ALA A 241 -7.75 7.03 11.83
N ILE A 242 -8.67 7.79 12.46
CA ILE A 242 -8.97 9.18 12.08
C ILE A 242 -7.76 10.10 12.27
N PHE A 243 -6.98 9.89 13.35
CA PHE A 243 -5.73 10.60 13.57
C PHE A 243 -4.75 10.40 12.41
N LEU A 244 -4.55 9.14 11.99
CA LEU A 244 -3.57 8.75 10.95
C LEU A 244 -3.98 9.03 9.51
N ALA A 245 -5.28 9.10 9.19
CA ALA A 245 -5.76 9.10 7.80
C ALA A 245 -6.92 10.09 7.54
N SER A 246 -7.42 10.10 6.30
CA SER A 246 -8.60 10.86 5.90
C SER A 246 -9.81 10.43 6.75
N VAL A 247 -10.52 11.41 7.33
CA VAL A 247 -11.70 11.14 8.14
C VAL A 247 -12.85 10.61 7.28
N SER A 248 -12.94 11.06 6.03
CA SER A 248 -13.94 10.60 5.06
C SER A 248 -13.73 9.14 4.69
N LEU A 249 -12.49 8.72 4.40
CA LEU A 249 -12.18 7.33 4.05
C LEU A 249 -12.37 6.38 5.24
N VAL A 250 -11.96 6.78 6.44
CA VAL A 250 -12.21 5.98 7.64
C VAL A 250 -13.71 5.78 7.86
N ASN A 251 -14.52 6.85 7.77
CA ASN A 251 -15.97 6.75 7.94
C ASN A 251 -16.67 5.97 6.82
N ALA A 252 -16.16 6.00 5.59
CA ALA A 252 -16.69 5.18 4.49
C ALA A 252 -16.57 3.67 4.76
N LEU A 253 -15.58 3.25 5.55
CA LEU A 253 -15.41 1.84 5.95
C LEU A 253 -16.45 1.36 6.97
N GLN A 254 -17.35 2.22 7.46
CA GLN A 254 -18.41 1.82 8.40
C GLN A 254 -19.31 0.69 7.84
N GLY A 255 -19.40 0.53 6.51
CA GLY A 255 -20.05 -0.64 5.90
C GLY A 255 -19.47 -1.98 6.38
N PHE A 256 -18.17 -2.05 6.66
CA PHE A 256 -17.52 -3.25 7.19
C PHE A 256 -17.97 -3.60 8.61
N GLN A 257 -18.33 -2.63 9.45
CA GLN A 257 -18.92 -2.91 10.77
C GLN A 257 -20.17 -3.79 10.63
N HIS A 258 -20.97 -3.53 9.61
CA HIS A 258 -22.23 -4.24 9.36
C HIS A 258 -21.98 -5.60 8.69
N ALA A 259 -20.96 -5.69 7.83
CA ALA A 259 -20.49 -6.98 7.30
C ALA A 259 -19.97 -7.90 8.42
N PHE A 260 -19.14 -7.37 9.31
CA PHE A 260 -18.65 -8.11 10.48
C PHE A 260 -19.78 -8.49 11.44
N LEU A 261 -20.76 -7.60 11.67
CA LEU A 261 -21.93 -7.90 12.49
C LEU A 261 -22.71 -9.09 11.91
N PHE A 262 -22.97 -9.07 10.60
CA PHE A 262 -23.61 -10.18 9.90
C PHE A 262 -22.81 -11.48 10.05
N LEU A 263 -21.50 -11.44 9.83
CA LEU A 263 -20.62 -12.61 9.97
C LEU A 263 -20.65 -13.18 11.40
N LEU A 264 -20.54 -12.31 12.42
CA LEU A 264 -20.58 -12.71 13.82
C LEU A 264 -21.93 -13.33 14.19
N ILE A 265 -23.05 -12.75 13.75
CA ILE A 265 -24.40 -13.32 13.97
C ILE A 265 -24.53 -14.67 13.27
N TYR A 266 -24.05 -14.81 12.03
CA TYR A 266 -24.11 -16.06 11.27
C TYR A 266 -23.31 -17.20 11.95
N ILE A 267 -22.12 -16.89 12.49
CA ILE A 267 -21.28 -17.86 13.19
C ILE A 267 -21.84 -18.19 14.59
N LEU A 268 -22.15 -17.16 15.39
CA LEU A 268 -22.56 -17.31 16.79
C LEU A 268 -24.01 -17.78 16.92
N GLY A 269 -24.89 -17.42 15.98
CA GLY A 269 -26.30 -17.83 15.95
C GLY A 269 -26.50 -19.34 15.83
N LYS A 270 -25.49 -20.08 15.35
CA LYS A 270 -25.48 -21.57 15.38
C LYS A 270 -25.35 -22.14 16.79
N LYS A 271 -24.70 -21.42 17.71
CA LYS A 271 -24.42 -21.85 19.09
C LYS A 271 -25.31 -21.17 20.13
N VAL A 272 -25.76 -19.95 19.86
CA VAL A 272 -26.59 -19.13 20.76
C VAL A 272 -27.95 -18.94 20.14
N THR A 273 -28.95 -19.68 20.63
CA THR A 273 -30.34 -19.67 20.12
C THR A 273 -30.98 -18.28 20.12
N THR A 274 -30.62 -17.40 21.07
CA THR A 274 -31.11 -16.01 21.14
C THR A 274 -30.59 -15.11 20.00
N LEU A 275 -29.49 -15.50 19.34
CA LEU A 275 -28.88 -14.77 18.22
C LEU A 275 -29.19 -15.41 16.86
N LYS A 276 -29.91 -16.53 16.84
CA LYS A 276 -30.25 -17.22 15.60
C LYS A 276 -31.16 -16.33 14.75
N GLU A 277 -30.69 -15.98 13.56
CA GLU A 277 -31.47 -15.30 12.53
C GLU A 277 -31.71 -16.27 11.37
N ASP A 278 -32.96 -16.37 10.93
CA ASP A 278 -33.33 -17.17 9.76
C ASP A 278 -33.08 -16.34 8.49
N PHE A 279 -31.92 -16.53 7.88
CA PHE A 279 -31.56 -15.85 6.64
C PHE A 279 -32.22 -16.53 5.44
N ASN A 280 -33.03 -15.79 4.69
CA ASN A 280 -33.49 -16.23 3.38
C ASN A 280 -32.30 -16.25 2.38
N PRO A 281 -32.18 -17.23 1.46
CA PRO A 281 -31.16 -17.24 0.41
C PRO A 281 -30.96 -15.90 -0.32
N ARG A 282 -32.04 -15.15 -0.58
CA ARG A 282 -31.96 -13.81 -1.20
C ARG A 282 -31.25 -12.79 -0.30
N GLN A 283 -31.51 -12.84 1.01
CA GLN A 283 -30.83 -11.97 1.98
C GLN A 283 -29.36 -12.36 2.11
N LEU A 284 -29.04 -13.66 2.11
CA LEU A 284 -27.66 -14.13 2.13
C LEU A 284 -26.88 -13.64 0.90
N LEU A 285 -27.46 -13.78 -0.30
CA LEU A 285 -26.86 -13.30 -1.55
C LEU A 285 -26.60 -11.79 -1.52
N GLN A 286 -27.56 -11.01 -1.01
CA GLN A 286 -27.40 -9.56 -0.84
C GLN A 286 -26.25 -9.21 0.12
N LYS A 287 -26.10 -9.93 1.24
CA LYS A 287 -25.02 -9.66 2.20
C LYS A 287 -23.66 -10.00 1.60
N VAL A 288 -23.56 -11.11 0.87
CA VAL A 288 -22.33 -11.51 0.16
C VAL A 288 -21.97 -10.51 -0.93
N SER A 289 -22.92 -10.09 -1.76
CA SER A 289 -22.66 -9.09 -2.80
C SER A 289 -22.22 -7.75 -2.21
N ALA A 290 -22.79 -7.34 -1.07
CA ALA A 290 -22.36 -6.13 -0.37
C ALA A 290 -20.92 -6.23 0.16
N VAL A 291 -20.49 -7.40 0.65
CA VAL A 291 -19.09 -7.63 1.07
C VAL A 291 -18.13 -7.53 -0.12
N ILE A 292 -18.51 -8.06 -1.28
CA ILE A 292 -17.74 -7.93 -2.53
C ILE A 292 -17.61 -6.47 -2.94
N ILE A 293 -18.72 -5.72 -2.95
CA ILE A 293 -18.74 -4.27 -3.24
C ILE A 293 -17.81 -3.52 -2.28
N LEU A 294 -17.91 -3.79 -0.97
CA LEU A 294 -17.06 -3.17 0.05
C LEU A 294 -15.57 -3.47 -0.18
N SER A 295 -15.23 -4.71 -0.56
CA SER A 295 -13.86 -5.12 -0.83
C SER A 295 -13.31 -4.44 -2.09
N PHE A 296 -14.14 -4.30 -3.13
CA PHE A 296 -13.80 -3.56 -4.34
C PHE A 296 -13.60 -2.06 -4.07
N GLY A 297 -14.40 -1.47 -3.17
CA GLY A 297 -14.23 -0.08 -2.73
C GLY A 297 -12.88 0.18 -2.06
N ILE A 298 -12.39 -0.76 -1.23
CA ILE A 298 -11.02 -0.69 -0.68
C ILE A 298 -9.99 -0.74 -1.80
N ALA A 299 -10.11 -1.70 -2.73
CA ALA A 299 -9.16 -1.83 -3.84
C ALA A 299 -9.07 -0.52 -4.65
N MET A 300 -10.20 0.14 -4.90
CA MET A 300 -10.24 1.42 -5.61
C MET A 300 -9.55 2.56 -4.86
N ILE A 301 -9.65 2.63 -3.54
CA ILE A 301 -8.96 3.65 -2.73
C ILE A 301 -7.43 3.58 -2.89
N TYR A 302 -6.89 2.38 -3.10
CA TYR A 302 -5.46 2.13 -3.29
C TYR A 302 -5.05 2.04 -4.76
N SER A 303 -5.99 2.22 -5.69
CA SER A 303 -5.65 2.28 -7.11
C SER A 303 -4.90 3.59 -7.40
N PRO A 304 -3.70 3.54 -8.00
CA PRO A 304 -2.88 4.72 -8.26
C PRO A 304 -3.66 5.75 -9.06
N SER A 305 -3.60 6.99 -8.60
CA SER A 305 -4.13 8.14 -9.33
C SER A 305 -3.37 8.27 -10.65
N ASP A 306 -4.06 8.60 -11.74
CA ASP A 306 -3.45 8.78 -13.06
C ASP A 306 -2.41 9.92 -13.17
N SER A 307 -2.21 10.68 -12.10
CA SER A 307 -1.24 11.78 -12.04
C SER A 307 0.06 11.31 -11.38
N PRO A 308 1.14 11.05 -12.14
CA PRO A 308 2.45 10.78 -11.55
C PRO A 308 2.92 11.98 -10.72
N LYS A 309 3.63 11.72 -9.61
CA LYS A 309 4.26 12.77 -8.81
C LYS A 309 5.27 13.54 -9.66
N ASN A 310 5.23 14.87 -9.63
CA ASN A 310 6.11 15.77 -10.38
C ASN A 310 7.55 15.85 -9.82
N ALA A 311 8.06 14.80 -9.16
CA ALA A 311 9.47 14.78 -8.76
C ALA A 311 10.34 14.47 -9.99
N PRO A 312 11.50 15.14 -10.16
CA PRO A 312 12.44 14.81 -11.23
C PRO A 312 12.92 13.36 -11.05
N THR A 313 12.64 12.53 -12.05
CA THR A 313 13.00 11.10 -12.05
C THR A 313 14.40 10.95 -12.62
N LYS A 314 15.32 10.32 -11.87
CA LYS A 314 16.65 9.98 -12.41
C LYS A 314 16.54 8.80 -13.38
N TYR A 315 16.96 9.04 -14.62
CA TYR A 315 17.07 8.02 -15.66
C TYR A 315 18.50 7.51 -15.81
N GLY A 316 18.61 6.19 -15.99
CA GLY A 316 19.86 5.49 -16.25
C GLY A 316 19.73 4.44 -17.32
N VAL A 317 20.81 3.73 -17.61
CA VAL A 317 20.82 2.64 -18.60
C VAL A 317 21.70 1.49 -18.12
N THR A 318 21.36 0.28 -18.56
CA THR A 318 22.28 -0.85 -18.53
C THR A 318 23.02 -0.88 -19.86
N PHE A 319 24.36 -0.94 -19.82
CA PHE A 319 25.19 -1.05 -21.02
C PHE A 319 26.06 -2.30 -20.94
N SER A 320 26.01 -3.13 -21.96
CA SER A 320 26.75 -4.38 -22.07
C SER A 320 27.76 -4.32 -23.22
N HIS A 321 29.03 -4.57 -22.88
CA HIS A 321 30.10 -4.74 -23.85
C HIS A 321 29.85 -5.95 -24.76
N THR A 322 29.67 -7.15 -24.17
CA THR A 322 29.41 -8.40 -24.92
C THR A 322 28.24 -8.29 -25.89
N PHE A 323 27.15 -7.64 -25.51
CA PHE A 323 26.00 -7.50 -26.40
C PHE A 323 26.30 -6.55 -27.58
N ALA A 324 26.98 -5.43 -27.31
CA ALA A 324 27.39 -4.49 -28.36
C ALA A 324 28.36 -5.15 -29.35
N THR A 325 29.37 -5.88 -28.87
CA THR A 325 30.39 -6.49 -29.73
C THR A 325 29.92 -7.78 -30.38
N ASP A 326 29.45 -8.74 -29.58
CA ASP A 326 29.31 -10.12 -30.03
C ASP A 326 27.94 -10.38 -30.66
N SER A 327 26.92 -9.64 -30.21
CA SER A 327 25.55 -9.79 -30.73
C SER A 327 25.27 -8.77 -31.83
N LEU A 328 25.48 -7.47 -31.59
CA LEU A 328 25.17 -6.43 -32.57
C LEU A 328 26.32 -6.15 -33.56
N GLY A 329 27.56 -6.48 -33.22
CA GLY A 329 28.73 -6.22 -34.08
C GLY A 329 29.04 -4.74 -34.25
N ILE A 330 28.71 -3.91 -33.25
CA ILE A 330 28.93 -2.45 -33.29
C ILE A 330 30.23 -2.04 -32.60
N ASP A 331 30.71 -0.84 -32.92
CA ASP A 331 31.78 -0.18 -32.16
C ASP A 331 31.25 0.20 -30.77
N TRP A 332 31.50 -0.68 -29.80
CA TRP A 332 31.02 -0.52 -28.43
C TRP A 332 31.57 0.76 -27.79
N GLN A 333 32.79 1.16 -28.14
CA GLN A 333 33.48 2.26 -27.49
C GLN A 333 32.88 3.59 -27.96
N LYS A 334 32.65 3.72 -29.29
CA LYS A 334 31.87 4.83 -29.84
C LYS A 334 30.43 4.84 -29.33
N ALA A 335 29.76 3.69 -29.28
CA ALA A 335 28.38 3.61 -28.79
C ALA A 335 28.27 4.03 -27.32
N TYR A 336 29.24 3.64 -26.50
CA TYR A 336 29.32 4.04 -25.09
C TYR A 336 29.58 5.53 -24.95
N ASP A 337 30.55 6.09 -25.69
CA ASP A 337 30.86 7.53 -25.64
C ASP A 337 29.67 8.38 -26.12
N ASP A 338 29.07 8.05 -27.27
CA ASP A 338 27.88 8.75 -27.80
C ASP A 338 26.72 8.70 -26.79
N MET A 339 26.51 7.57 -26.11
CA MET A 339 25.50 7.44 -25.06
C MET A 339 25.75 8.41 -23.90
N LEU A 340 26.99 8.50 -23.39
CA LEU A 340 27.31 9.40 -22.28
C LEU A 340 27.21 10.89 -22.67
N GLU A 341 27.50 11.21 -23.93
CA GLU A 341 27.51 12.57 -24.44
C GLU A 341 26.13 13.08 -24.85
N GLU A 342 25.31 12.21 -25.45
CA GLU A 342 24.06 12.61 -26.06
C GLU A 342 22.82 12.31 -25.19
N LEU A 343 22.86 11.31 -24.30
CA LEU A 343 21.67 10.84 -23.56
C LEU A 343 21.55 11.35 -22.11
N ASN A 344 22.42 12.27 -21.64
CA ASN A 344 22.36 12.86 -20.29
C ASN A 344 22.11 11.84 -19.15
N VAL A 345 22.72 10.64 -19.27
CA VAL A 345 22.55 9.52 -18.34
C VAL A 345 23.05 9.90 -16.95
N LYS A 346 22.27 9.61 -15.89
CA LYS A 346 22.66 9.91 -14.50
C LYS A 346 23.16 8.71 -13.72
N ILE A 347 22.77 7.51 -14.12
CA ILE A 347 23.20 6.26 -13.50
C ILE A 347 23.44 5.19 -14.55
N LEU A 348 24.54 4.46 -14.42
CA LEU A 348 24.89 3.33 -15.27
C LEU A 348 24.84 2.05 -14.46
N ARG A 349 24.37 0.98 -15.09
CA ARG A 349 24.54 -0.39 -14.61
C ARG A 349 25.46 -1.10 -15.58
N LEU A 350 26.64 -1.48 -15.09
CA LEU A 350 27.70 -2.08 -15.91
C LEU A 350 27.97 -3.51 -15.44
N PRO A 351 27.69 -4.51 -16.27
CA PRO A 351 28.08 -5.89 -16.03
C PRO A 351 29.60 -6.05 -16.07
N VAL A 352 30.17 -6.67 -15.05
CA VAL A 352 31.54 -7.17 -15.08
C VAL A 352 31.46 -8.64 -15.45
N TYR A 353 31.69 -8.96 -16.71
CA TYR A 353 31.56 -10.34 -17.20
C TYR A 353 32.78 -11.16 -16.79
N TRP A 354 32.59 -12.20 -15.99
CA TRP A 354 33.68 -13.04 -15.49
C TRP A 354 34.52 -13.65 -16.62
N SER A 355 33.86 -14.07 -17.71
CA SER A 355 34.55 -14.57 -18.91
C SER A 355 35.43 -13.55 -19.63
N GLU A 356 35.11 -12.25 -19.54
CA GLU A 356 35.89 -11.19 -20.18
C GLU A 356 37.05 -10.73 -19.31
N VAL A 357 36.80 -10.54 -18.02
CA VAL A 357 37.82 -10.03 -17.09
C VAL A 357 38.81 -11.07 -16.63
N GLN A 358 38.47 -12.36 -16.75
CA GLN A 358 39.36 -13.47 -16.41
C GLN A 358 39.32 -14.59 -17.47
N PRO A 359 39.77 -14.30 -18.71
CA PRO A 359 39.63 -15.21 -19.84
C PRO A 359 40.47 -16.48 -19.66
N LEU A 360 41.62 -16.37 -18.98
CA LEU A 360 42.48 -17.48 -18.58
C LEU A 360 42.67 -17.49 -17.06
N LYS A 361 42.94 -18.68 -16.50
CA LYS A 361 43.12 -18.84 -15.06
C LYS A 361 44.32 -18.00 -14.60
N ASN A 362 44.09 -17.09 -13.65
CA ASN A 362 45.07 -16.14 -13.09
C ASN A 362 45.53 -15.02 -14.05
N GLU A 363 44.87 -14.83 -15.20
CA GLU A 363 45.11 -13.68 -16.08
C GLU A 363 43.90 -12.76 -16.07
N TRP A 364 44.15 -11.46 -15.88
CA TRP A 364 43.11 -10.45 -15.76
C TRP A 364 43.14 -9.50 -16.95
N ASN A 365 41.96 -9.20 -17.51
CA ASN A 365 41.78 -8.18 -18.54
C ASN A 365 40.78 -7.13 -18.03
N LEU A 366 41.26 -5.95 -17.68
CA LEU A 366 40.44 -4.90 -17.07
C LEU A 366 40.17 -3.73 -18.03
N ASP A 367 40.71 -3.77 -19.25
CA ASP A 367 40.73 -2.64 -20.19
C ASP A 367 39.33 -2.06 -20.43
N VAL A 368 38.33 -2.92 -20.64
CA VAL A 368 36.94 -2.52 -20.90
C VAL A 368 36.34 -1.81 -19.69
N ILE A 369 36.41 -2.43 -18.51
CA ILE A 369 35.77 -1.89 -17.32
C ILE A 369 36.48 -0.64 -16.80
N GLU A 370 37.81 -0.58 -16.91
CA GLU A 370 38.60 0.61 -16.58
C GLU A 370 38.22 1.79 -17.49
N TYR A 371 38.10 1.56 -18.80
CA TYR A 371 37.66 2.60 -19.74
C TYR A 371 36.27 3.13 -19.39
N GLN A 372 35.31 2.24 -19.16
CA GLN A 372 33.94 2.63 -18.80
C GLN A 372 33.90 3.43 -17.48
N LEU A 373 34.60 2.97 -16.45
CA LEU A 373 34.65 3.63 -15.14
C LEU A 373 35.36 4.99 -15.20
N GLN A 374 36.41 5.11 -16.00
CA GLN A 374 37.10 6.38 -16.22
C GLN A 374 36.14 7.41 -16.84
N LYS A 375 35.47 7.05 -17.94
CA LYS A 375 34.50 7.92 -18.62
C LYS A 375 33.32 8.30 -17.72
N ALA A 376 32.79 7.34 -16.95
CA ALA A 376 31.74 7.62 -15.97
C ALA A 376 32.21 8.64 -14.91
N THR A 377 33.47 8.56 -14.46
CA THR A 377 34.05 9.53 -13.52
C THR A 377 34.18 10.92 -14.14
N GLU A 378 34.70 11.01 -15.37
CA GLU A 378 34.85 12.27 -16.11
C GLU A 378 33.51 13.00 -16.27
N LYS A 379 32.45 12.24 -16.56
CA LYS A 379 31.09 12.77 -16.75
C LYS A 379 30.27 12.86 -15.44
N LYS A 380 30.83 12.45 -14.30
CA LYS A 380 30.19 12.43 -12.96
C LYS A 380 28.89 11.61 -12.91
N ILE A 381 28.96 10.40 -13.43
CA ILE A 381 27.84 9.46 -13.51
C ILE A 381 27.97 8.40 -12.43
N ASP A 382 26.89 8.14 -11.71
CA ASP A 382 26.83 7.09 -10.68
C ASP A 382 26.84 5.71 -11.36
N VAL A 383 27.59 4.74 -10.85
CA VAL A 383 27.71 3.39 -11.42
C VAL A 383 27.30 2.32 -10.41
N ILE A 384 26.43 1.42 -10.85
CA ILE A 384 26.16 0.13 -10.23
C ILE A 384 26.99 -0.91 -10.99
N LEU A 385 28.02 -1.45 -10.35
CA LEU A 385 28.80 -2.56 -10.92
C LEU A 385 28.13 -3.88 -10.58
N VAL A 386 27.96 -4.74 -11.58
CA VAL A 386 27.37 -6.07 -11.39
C VAL A 386 28.48 -7.12 -11.37
N VAL A 387 28.55 -7.89 -10.29
CA VAL A 387 29.53 -8.96 -10.07
C VAL A 387 28.82 -10.28 -9.82
N GLY A 388 29.55 -11.37 -10.02
CA GLY A 388 28.99 -12.73 -10.03
C GLY A 388 28.98 -13.37 -11.42
N ARG A 389 28.57 -14.62 -11.48
CA ARG A 389 28.49 -15.45 -12.68
C ARG A 389 27.26 -15.13 -13.52
N LYS A 390 26.07 -14.99 -12.93
CA LYS A 390 24.84 -14.63 -13.64
C LYS A 390 24.77 -13.12 -13.77
N GLN A 391 24.74 -12.61 -14.99
CA GLN A 391 24.89 -11.20 -15.32
C GLN A 391 23.80 -10.77 -16.33
N PRO A 392 23.58 -9.45 -16.48
CA PRO A 392 22.75 -8.91 -17.55
C PRO A 392 23.16 -9.40 -18.95
N ARG A 393 22.17 -9.63 -19.84
CA ARG A 393 22.27 -10.12 -21.24
C ARG A 393 22.41 -11.63 -21.38
N TRP A 394 22.04 -12.13 -22.56
CA TRP A 394 22.11 -13.56 -22.89
C TRP A 394 23.47 -13.92 -23.52
N PRO A 395 24.05 -15.08 -23.21
CA PRO A 395 23.62 -16.03 -22.18
C PRO A 395 23.87 -15.47 -20.77
N GLU A 396 22.93 -15.68 -19.84
CA GLU A 396 23.01 -15.00 -18.53
C GLU A 396 24.21 -15.40 -17.67
N CYS A 397 24.73 -16.62 -17.81
CA CYS A 397 25.90 -17.07 -17.05
C CYS A 397 27.19 -16.96 -17.87
N HIS A 398 28.10 -16.09 -17.44
CA HIS A 398 29.34 -15.77 -18.15
C HIS A 398 30.56 -16.49 -17.53
N VAL A 399 30.58 -17.82 -17.60
CA VAL A 399 31.68 -18.64 -17.05
C VAL A 399 32.84 -18.72 -18.05
N PRO A 400 34.09 -18.33 -17.68
CA PRO A 400 35.25 -18.48 -18.55
C PRO A 400 35.52 -19.95 -18.88
N VAL A 401 36.08 -20.20 -20.07
CA VAL A 401 36.30 -21.56 -20.59
C VAL A 401 37.04 -22.47 -19.61
N TRP A 402 38.06 -21.93 -18.91
CA TRP A 402 38.85 -22.70 -17.94
C TRP A 402 38.06 -23.12 -16.68
N ALA A 403 36.96 -22.44 -16.37
CA ALA A 403 36.14 -22.70 -15.18
C ALA A 403 34.89 -23.56 -15.47
N GLN A 404 34.53 -23.76 -16.74
CA GLN A 404 33.33 -24.49 -17.14
C GLN A 404 33.36 -25.97 -16.74
N SER A 405 34.54 -26.60 -16.72
CA SER A 405 34.72 -28.02 -16.39
C SER A 405 35.06 -28.29 -14.92
N LEU A 406 35.13 -27.26 -14.09
CA LEU A 406 35.41 -27.40 -12.66
C LEU A 406 34.24 -28.06 -11.93
N ALA A 407 34.57 -28.79 -10.86
CA ALA A 407 33.56 -29.25 -9.92
C ALA A 407 32.87 -28.04 -9.27
N GLU A 408 31.60 -28.20 -8.87
CA GLU A 408 30.78 -27.10 -8.35
C GLU A 408 31.47 -26.34 -7.21
N ALA A 409 32.10 -27.05 -6.26
CA ALA A 409 32.81 -26.43 -5.14
C ALA A 409 34.01 -25.58 -5.59
N ASP A 410 34.77 -26.06 -6.58
CA ASP A 410 35.94 -25.34 -7.11
C ASP A 410 35.50 -24.14 -7.96
N GLN A 411 34.40 -24.28 -8.72
CA GLN A 411 33.83 -23.17 -9.47
C GLN A 411 33.26 -22.10 -8.52
N GLN A 412 32.57 -22.49 -7.47
CA GLN A 412 32.08 -21.59 -6.43
C GLN A 412 33.23 -20.84 -5.75
N ALA A 413 34.34 -21.52 -5.43
CA ALA A 413 35.52 -20.87 -4.89
C ALA A 413 36.15 -19.87 -5.88
N ALA A 414 36.18 -20.21 -7.17
CA ALA A 414 36.66 -19.33 -8.22
C ALA A 414 35.77 -18.09 -8.40
N ILE A 415 34.44 -18.25 -8.33
CA ILE A 415 33.49 -17.12 -8.38
C ILE A 415 33.70 -16.17 -7.21
N ILE A 416 33.87 -16.69 -5.98
CA ILE A 416 34.15 -15.85 -4.81
C ILE A 416 35.47 -15.10 -4.98
N ASN A 417 36.53 -15.76 -5.42
CA ASN A 417 37.80 -15.09 -5.69
C ASN A 417 37.68 -14.00 -6.76
N TYR A 418 36.90 -14.27 -7.81
CA TYR A 418 36.59 -13.29 -8.85
C TYR A 418 35.88 -12.05 -8.29
N ILE A 419 34.81 -12.27 -7.51
CA ILE A 419 34.06 -11.18 -6.87
C ILE A 419 34.97 -10.38 -5.94
N GLU A 420 35.76 -11.05 -5.11
CA GLU A 420 36.67 -10.39 -4.16
C GLU A 420 37.69 -9.51 -4.88
N GLU A 421 38.31 -9.97 -5.96
CA GLU A 421 39.29 -9.16 -6.70
C GLU A 421 38.67 -7.93 -7.37
N ILE A 422 37.54 -8.09 -8.06
CA ILE A 422 36.85 -6.93 -8.67
C ILE A 422 36.41 -5.92 -7.60
N VAL A 423 35.91 -6.39 -6.47
CA VAL A 423 35.49 -5.50 -5.38
C VAL A 423 36.70 -4.83 -4.75
N HIS A 424 37.83 -5.53 -4.55
CA HIS A 424 39.07 -4.92 -4.07
C HIS A 424 39.58 -3.81 -4.98
N LEU A 425 39.56 -4.03 -6.30
CA LEU A 425 40.03 -3.05 -7.27
C LEU A 425 39.18 -1.78 -7.32
N TYR A 426 37.84 -1.91 -7.22
CA TYR A 426 36.93 -0.79 -7.46
C TYR A 426 36.09 -0.33 -6.26
N SER A 427 36.31 -0.89 -5.06
CA SER A 427 35.59 -0.49 -3.84
C SER A 427 35.73 1.00 -3.53
N ASP A 428 36.92 1.58 -3.76
CA ASP A 428 37.17 3.00 -3.51
C ASP A 428 36.99 3.89 -4.75
N HIS A 429 36.60 3.31 -5.89
CA HIS A 429 36.43 4.05 -7.14
C HIS A 429 35.28 5.07 -7.02
N PRO A 430 35.47 6.35 -7.40
CA PRO A 430 34.52 7.43 -7.09
C PRO A 430 33.19 7.31 -7.84
N ALA A 431 33.18 6.75 -9.05
CA ALA A 431 31.93 6.55 -9.80
C ALA A 431 31.08 5.39 -9.26
N VAL A 432 31.67 4.39 -8.59
CA VAL A 432 30.93 3.20 -8.14
C VAL A 432 30.14 3.55 -6.89
N VAL A 433 28.82 3.47 -6.92
CA VAL A 433 27.95 3.82 -5.77
C VAL A 433 27.28 2.61 -5.12
N ALA A 434 27.19 1.49 -5.85
CA ALA A 434 26.59 0.26 -5.38
C ALA A 434 27.14 -0.96 -6.14
N TRP A 435 27.01 -2.12 -5.51
CA TRP A 435 27.38 -3.42 -6.06
C TRP A 435 26.13 -4.25 -6.26
N GLN A 436 25.83 -4.65 -7.47
CA GLN A 436 24.85 -5.70 -7.70
C GLN A 436 25.54 -7.07 -7.64
N VAL A 437 24.97 -7.99 -6.86
CA VAL A 437 25.44 -9.37 -6.79
C VAL A 437 24.46 -10.24 -7.57
N GLU A 438 24.95 -10.80 -8.68
CA GLU A 438 24.20 -11.62 -9.64
C GLU A 438 23.01 -10.89 -10.30
N ASN A 439 22.55 -11.39 -11.45
CA ASN A 439 21.32 -10.95 -12.12
C ASN A 439 20.18 -11.93 -11.85
N GLU A 440 19.12 -11.47 -11.19
CA GLU A 440 17.96 -12.28 -10.79
C GLU A 440 18.37 -13.66 -10.23
N PRO A 441 19.21 -13.71 -9.17
CA PRO A 441 19.94 -14.93 -8.77
C PRO A 441 19.06 -16.11 -8.37
N LEU A 442 17.85 -15.84 -7.88
CA LEU A 442 16.92 -16.88 -7.42
C LEU A 442 15.84 -17.22 -8.45
N PHE A 443 15.86 -16.55 -9.61
CA PHE A 443 14.95 -16.85 -10.71
C PHE A 443 15.58 -17.90 -11.65
N PRO A 444 14.93 -19.08 -11.84
CA PRO A 444 15.49 -20.18 -12.64
C PRO A 444 15.31 -19.91 -14.14
N PHE A 445 16.16 -19.06 -14.67
CA PHE A 445 16.19 -18.64 -16.07
C PHE A 445 17.65 -18.54 -16.56
N GLY A 446 17.84 -18.63 -17.88
CA GLY A 446 19.17 -18.67 -18.50
C GLY A 446 19.80 -20.06 -18.59
N LEU A 447 20.96 -20.14 -19.26
CA LEU A 447 21.83 -21.31 -19.26
C LEU A 447 22.72 -21.31 -18.01
N CYS A 448 22.10 -21.48 -16.86
CA CYS A 448 22.73 -21.36 -15.54
C CYS A 448 22.47 -22.60 -14.67
N PRO A 449 23.36 -22.92 -13.72
CA PRO A 449 23.08 -23.90 -12.67
C PRO A 449 21.87 -23.49 -11.82
N GLU A 450 21.32 -24.48 -11.11
CA GLU A 450 20.16 -24.26 -10.23
C GLU A 450 20.44 -23.14 -9.20
N PRO A 451 19.46 -22.25 -8.95
CA PRO A 451 19.60 -21.20 -7.95
C PRO A 451 19.91 -21.71 -6.54
N SER A 452 20.78 -21.02 -5.83
CA SER A 452 21.19 -21.38 -4.47
C SER A 452 21.26 -20.17 -3.55
N GLU A 453 20.24 -20.02 -2.69
CA GLU A 453 20.19 -18.97 -1.66
C GLU A 453 21.41 -19.01 -0.74
N LYS A 454 21.90 -20.21 -0.42
CA LYS A 454 23.08 -20.40 0.44
C LYS A 454 24.36 -19.92 -0.23
N PHE A 455 24.49 -20.09 -1.55
CA PHE A 455 25.67 -19.63 -2.28
C PHE A 455 25.61 -18.11 -2.50
N LEU A 456 24.43 -17.58 -2.87
CA LEU A 456 24.21 -16.13 -2.97
C LEU A 456 24.58 -15.40 -1.68
N ALA A 457 24.25 -15.97 -0.51
CA ALA A 457 24.64 -15.39 0.77
C ALA A 457 26.18 -15.26 0.93
N LYS A 458 26.96 -16.21 0.40
CA LYS A 458 28.43 -16.14 0.40
C LYS A 458 28.95 -15.08 -0.57
N GLU A 459 28.34 -14.94 -1.74
CA GLU A 459 28.70 -13.92 -2.72
C GLU A 459 28.44 -12.51 -2.17
N ILE A 460 27.32 -12.32 -1.48
CA ILE A 460 27.00 -11.08 -0.76
C ILE A 460 28.02 -10.82 0.36
N GLU A 461 28.39 -11.85 1.13
CA GLU A 461 29.39 -11.75 2.20
C GLU A 461 30.76 -11.35 1.66
N ALA A 462 31.19 -11.91 0.52
CA ALA A 462 32.43 -11.55 -0.16
C ALA A 462 32.49 -10.04 -0.49
N VAL A 463 31.40 -9.47 -1.02
CA VAL A 463 31.31 -8.02 -1.25
C VAL A 463 31.35 -7.22 0.06
N ARG A 464 30.54 -7.63 1.06
CA ARG A 464 30.43 -6.91 2.36
C ARG A 464 31.74 -6.88 3.15
N ASN A 465 32.59 -7.89 2.99
CA ASN A 465 33.87 -7.96 3.68
C ASN A 465 34.88 -6.93 3.18
N ILE A 466 34.71 -6.44 1.95
CA ILE A 466 35.66 -5.53 1.29
C ILE A 466 35.10 -4.11 1.17
N SER A 467 33.82 -3.98 0.81
CA SER A 467 33.17 -2.70 0.49
C SER A 467 32.03 -2.37 1.46
N SER A 468 31.97 -1.10 1.86
CA SER A 468 30.85 -0.55 2.66
C SER A 468 29.71 0.04 1.81
N LYS A 469 29.85 0.04 0.48
CA LYS A 469 28.83 0.52 -0.47
C LYS A 469 27.60 -0.39 -0.49
N LEU A 470 26.47 0.16 -0.95
CA LEU A 470 25.18 -0.53 -0.95
C LEU A 470 25.19 -1.76 -1.86
N ILE A 471 24.53 -2.83 -1.44
CA ILE A 471 24.34 -4.04 -2.24
C ILE A 471 22.96 -4.09 -2.86
N VAL A 472 22.90 -4.29 -4.17
CA VAL A 472 21.68 -4.47 -4.96
C VAL A 472 21.48 -5.96 -5.23
N ILE A 473 20.29 -6.47 -4.91
CA ILE A 473 19.84 -7.79 -5.37
C ILE A 473 18.64 -7.58 -6.28
N THR A 474 18.62 -8.26 -7.41
CA THR A 474 17.61 -8.08 -8.46
C THR A 474 16.65 -9.26 -8.53
N ASP A 475 15.44 -9.03 -9.01
CA ASP A 475 14.43 -10.09 -9.20
C ASP A 475 13.42 -9.71 -10.30
N SER A 476 12.76 -10.74 -10.82
CA SER A 476 11.73 -10.64 -11.85
C SER A 476 10.54 -9.85 -11.34
N GLY A 477 10.24 -8.75 -12.05
CA GLY A 477 9.16 -7.85 -11.70
C GLY A 477 7.79 -8.52 -11.75
N GLU A 478 7.55 -9.30 -12.78
CA GLU A 478 6.22 -9.81 -13.11
C GLU A 478 5.98 -11.21 -12.55
N LEU A 479 7.03 -12.01 -12.37
CA LEU A 479 6.90 -13.45 -12.13
C LEU A 479 7.23 -13.90 -10.70
N SER A 480 8.01 -13.12 -9.95
CA SER A 480 8.46 -13.49 -8.59
C SER A 480 7.66 -12.82 -7.47
N THR A 481 7.97 -13.12 -6.19
CA THR A 481 7.42 -12.48 -5.00
C THR A 481 8.29 -11.36 -4.43
N TRP A 482 9.57 -11.24 -4.83
CA TRP A 482 10.61 -10.33 -4.31
C TRP A 482 11.05 -10.55 -2.84
N LEU A 483 10.45 -11.48 -2.11
CA LEU A 483 10.66 -11.59 -0.66
C LEU A 483 12.04 -12.07 -0.24
N PRO A 484 12.64 -13.10 -0.87
CA PRO A 484 14.01 -13.51 -0.56
C PRO A 484 15.02 -12.38 -0.79
N GLU A 485 14.96 -11.74 -1.96
CA GLU A 485 15.89 -10.72 -2.42
C GLU A 485 15.79 -9.45 -1.57
N ALA A 486 14.56 -9.05 -1.21
CA ALA A 486 14.30 -7.93 -0.31
C ALA A 486 14.90 -8.11 1.09
N LYS A 487 15.16 -9.35 1.53
CA LYS A 487 15.81 -9.65 2.82
C LYS A 487 17.34 -9.68 2.73
N MET A 488 17.90 -9.86 1.54
CA MET A 488 19.34 -10.07 1.35
C MET A 488 20.07 -8.78 0.95
N GLY A 489 19.51 -7.99 0.02
CA GLY A 489 20.11 -6.74 -0.46
C GLY A 489 19.77 -5.52 0.39
N ASP A 490 20.59 -4.47 0.27
CA ASP A 490 20.27 -3.14 0.81
C ASP A 490 19.30 -2.38 -0.12
N ILE A 491 19.34 -2.71 -1.42
CA ILE A 491 18.43 -2.26 -2.47
C ILE A 491 17.84 -3.49 -3.19
N LEU A 492 16.54 -3.46 -3.45
CA LEU A 492 15.89 -4.41 -4.36
C LEU A 492 15.79 -3.78 -5.75
N GLY A 493 16.40 -4.39 -6.76
CA GLY A 493 16.17 -4.06 -8.15
C GLY A 493 15.05 -4.92 -8.75
N THR A 494 14.18 -4.33 -9.55
CA THR A 494 13.13 -5.07 -10.26
C THR A 494 13.17 -4.80 -11.76
N THR A 495 12.81 -5.82 -12.54
CA THR A 495 12.56 -5.68 -13.97
C THR A 495 11.14 -5.15 -14.25
N MET A 496 10.93 -4.55 -15.42
CA MET A 496 9.64 -3.99 -15.83
C MET A 496 9.43 -4.15 -17.33
N TYR A 497 8.99 -5.34 -17.71
CA TYR A 497 8.61 -5.71 -19.06
C TYR A 497 7.11 -5.56 -19.29
N ARG A 498 6.77 -5.18 -20.51
CA ARG A 498 5.38 -4.94 -20.95
C ARG A 498 4.94 -5.95 -22.01
N GLN A 499 5.88 -6.44 -22.81
CA GLN A 499 5.64 -7.42 -23.85
C GLN A 499 6.85 -8.35 -23.94
N VAL A 500 6.63 -9.67 -23.82
CA VAL A 500 7.69 -10.68 -23.90
C VAL A 500 7.29 -11.83 -24.81
N PHE A 501 8.27 -12.57 -25.33
CA PHE A 501 8.01 -13.81 -26.06
C PHE A 501 8.15 -15.02 -25.13
N HIS A 502 7.16 -15.91 -25.14
CA HIS A 502 7.18 -17.19 -24.43
C HIS A 502 7.05 -18.35 -25.42
N GLU A 503 7.96 -19.33 -25.36
CA GLU A 503 8.03 -20.44 -26.33
C GLU A 503 6.70 -21.14 -26.61
N LYS A 504 5.89 -21.37 -25.56
CA LYS A 504 4.58 -22.05 -25.68
C LYS A 504 3.40 -21.14 -26.05
N PHE A 505 3.46 -19.85 -25.73
CA PHE A 505 2.31 -18.95 -25.81
C PHE A 505 2.48 -17.84 -26.86
N GLY A 506 3.65 -17.76 -27.48
CA GLY A 506 4.00 -16.70 -28.41
C GLY A 506 4.23 -15.38 -27.70
N MET A 507 3.83 -14.28 -28.33
CA MET A 507 3.90 -12.95 -27.73
C MET A 507 2.88 -12.80 -26.61
N VAL A 508 3.34 -12.36 -25.45
CA VAL A 508 2.52 -12.13 -24.25
C VAL A 508 2.64 -10.67 -23.84
N ASP A 509 1.50 -9.99 -23.79
CA ASP A 509 1.39 -8.64 -23.26
C ASP A 509 1.03 -8.68 -21.77
N TYR A 510 1.91 -8.13 -20.94
CA TYR A 510 1.68 -7.97 -19.52
C TYR A 510 0.76 -6.78 -19.27
N HIS A 511 -0.54 -7.06 -19.20
CA HIS A 511 -1.59 -6.11 -18.84
C HIS A 511 -1.64 -5.82 -17.33
N LEU A 512 -0.47 -5.70 -16.70
CA LEU A 512 -0.35 -5.37 -15.29
C LEU A 512 -0.50 -3.85 -15.12
N PRO A 513 -1.38 -3.37 -14.23
CA PRO A 513 -1.47 -1.95 -13.94
C PRO A 513 -0.28 -1.50 -13.07
N PRO A 514 0.12 -0.20 -13.06
CA PRO A 514 1.20 0.29 -12.20
C PRO A 514 0.99 -0.04 -10.71
N ALA A 515 -0.28 -0.17 -10.30
CA ALA A 515 -0.71 -0.58 -8.97
C ALA A 515 -0.09 -1.90 -8.52
N PHE A 516 0.15 -2.81 -9.45
CA PHE A 516 0.77 -4.10 -9.18
C PHE A 516 2.14 -3.93 -8.53
N PHE A 517 3.03 -3.17 -9.18
CA PHE A 517 4.38 -2.88 -8.69
C PHE A 517 4.34 -2.08 -7.38
N ILE A 518 3.41 -1.12 -7.24
CA ILE A 518 3.23 -0.35 -6.00
C ILE A 518 2.86 -1.27 -4.83
N VAL A 519 1.82 -2.09 -4.98
CA VAL A 519 1.35 -3.02 -3.94
C VAL A 519 2.46 -4.00 -3.58
N LYS A 520 3.12 -4.56 -4.60
CA LYS A 520 4.23 -5.50 -4.41
C LYS A 520 5.39 -4.85 -3.65
N SER A 521 5.70 -3.58 -3.92
CA SER A 521 6.72 -2.82 -3.20
C SER A 521 6.40 -2.68 -1.71
N TYR A 522 5.14 -2.40 -1.36
CA TYR A 522 4.69 -2.30 0.04
C TYR A 522 4.68 -3.65 0.74
N VAL A 523 4.28 -4.72 0.04
CA VAL A 523 4.30 -6.10 0.57
C VAL A 523 5.73 -6.53 0.84
N ALA A 524 6.65 -6.30 -0.10
CA ALA A 524 8.07 -6.60 0.07
C ALA A 524 8.65 -5.86 1.29
N LYS A 525 8.42 -4.55 1.42
CA LYS A 525 8.85 -3.74 2.58
C LYS A 525 8.29 -4.24 3.91
N ALA A 526 7.01 -4.61 3.94
CA ALA A 526 6.34 -5.07 5.15
C ALA A 526 6.82 -6.46 5.59
N LEU A 527 6.86 -7.42 4.67
CA LEU A 527 7.18 -8.83 4.97
C LEU A 527 8.69 -9.09 5.10
N SER A 528 9.54 -8.24 4.53
CA SER A 528 10.99 -8.24 4.83
C SER A 528 11.33 -7.53 6.15
N ALA A 529 10.34 -6.92 6.83
CA ALA A 529 10.53 -6.07 8.00
C ALA A 529 11.50 -4.89 7.77
N ARG A 530 11.59 -4.40 6.52
CA ARG A 530 12.45 -3.28 6.10
C ARG A 530 11.60 -2.15 5.49
N PRO A 531 10.93 -1.31 6.31
CA PRO A 531 10.10 -0.22 5.80
C PRO A 531 10.89 0.83 5.00
N ALA A 532 12.20 0.93 5.24
CA ALA A 532 13.13 1.82 4.54
C ALA A 532 13.84 1.19 3.32
N LEU A 533 13.49 -0.06 2.94
CA LEU A 533 14.08 -0.73 1.78
C LEU A 533 13.90 0.13 0.52
N LYS A 534 15.00 0.40 -0.17
CA LYS A 534 14.97 1.07 -1.47
C LYS A 534 14.63 0.06 -2.54
N ILE A 535 13.75 0.43 -3.46
CA ILE A 535 13.35 -0.39 -4.60
C ILE A 535 13.56 0.45 -5.85
N ILE A 536 14.29 -0.09 -6.82
CA ILE A 536 14.68 0.61 -8.05
C ILE A 536 14.28 -0.22 -9.26
N ASN A 537 14.02 0.41 -10.41
CA ASN A 537 13.79 -0.31 -11.66
C ASN A 537 15.13 -0.44 -12.37
N VAL A 538 15.65 -1.66 -12.46
CA VAL A 538 16.95 -1.95 -13.08
C VAL A 538 16.84 -2.29 -14.56
N GLU A 539 15.64 -2.62 -15.04
CA GLU A 539 15.38 -3.08 -16.41
C GLU A 539 13.99 -2.66 -16.89
N LEU A 540 13.83 -1.38 -17.23
CA LEU A 540 12.67 -0.93 -17.99
C LEU A 540 12.86 -1.34 -19.45
N GLN A 541 11.89 -2.09 -19.98
CA GLN A 541 11.95 -2.59 -21.35
C GLN A 541 12.07 -1.45 -22.37
N GLY A 542 13.23 -1.38 -23.04
CA GLY A 542 13.54 -0.42 -24.09
C GLY A 542 13.90 -1.05 -25.44
N GLU A 543 13.98 -2.38 -25.52
CA GLU A 543 14.29 -3.13 -26.75
C GLU A 543 13.25 -4.23 -27.01
N PRO A 544 13.20 -4.78 -28.24
CA PRO A 544 12.25 -5.84 -28.57
C PRO A 544 12.64 -7.16 -27.92
N TRP A 545 11.66 -7.85 -27.34
CA TRP A 545 11.82 -9.23 -26.87
C TRP A 545 11.06 -10.17 -27.81
N GLY A 546 11.80 -10.95 -28.61
CA GLY A 546 11.23 -11.83 -29.64
C GLY A 546 11.64 -13.31 -29.49
N PRO A 547 11.22 -14.17 -30.43
CA PRO A 547 11.55 -15.60 -30.46
C PRO A 547 13.01 -15.91 -30.78
N LYS A 548 13.78 -14.90 -31.19
CA LYS A 548 15.18 -14.99 -31.58
C LYS A 548 15.92 -13.79 -31.02
N GLN A 549 17.25 -13.86 -31.06
CA GLN A 549 18.10 -12.72 -30.74
C GLN A 549 17.78 -11.52 -31.64
N ILE A 550 17.97 -10.31 -31.12
CA ILE A 550 17.54 -9.07 -31.79
C ILE A 550 18.17 -8.95 -33.19
N ASN A 551 19.46 -9.22 -33.31
CA ASN A 551 20.21 -9.21 -34.57
C ASN A 551 19.72 -10.24 -35.62
N GLU A 552 18.98 -11.27 -35.22
CA GLU A 552 18.43 -12.30 -36.11
C GLU A 552 16.99 -12.00 -36.58
N LEU A 553 16.34 -10.99 -36.00
CA LEU A 553 14.99 -10.59 -36.34
C LEU A 553 15.00 -9.51 -37.44
N PRO A 554 14.09 -9.57 -38.44
CA PRO A 554 13.94 -8.47 -39.40
C PRO A 554 13.61 -7.15 -38.68
N ILE A 555 14.24 -6.05 -39.07
CA ILE A 555 14.04 -4.72 -38.47
C ILE A 555 12.56 -4.33 -38.39
N ALA A 556 11.80 -4.57 -39.47
CA ALA A 556 10.38 -4.28 -39.49
C ALA A 556 9.62 -5.04 -38.39
N HIS A 557 10.00 -6.29 -38.09
CA HIS A 557 9.40 -7.06 -37.01
C HIS A 557 9.85 -6.55 -35.64
N GLN A 558 11.13 -6.21 -35.47
CA GLN A 558 11.65 -5.57 -34.25
C GLN A 558 10.85 -4.31 -33.89
N LEU A 559 10.59 -3.43 -34.87
CA LEU A 559 9.83 -2.18 -34.69
C LEU A 559 8.35 -2.39 -34.32
N THR A 560 7.78 -3.56 -34.63
CA THR A 560 6.44 -3.91 -34.12
C THR A 560 6.46 -4.31 -32.66
N LEU A 561 7.58 -4.84 -32.16
CA LEU A 561 7.75 -5.28 -30.77
C LEU A 561 8.17 -4.12 -29.86
N MET A 562 9.06 -3.24 -30.34
CA MET A 562 9.50 -2.04 -29.63
C MET A 562 9.78 -0.88 -30.60
N ASN A 563 9.37 0.33 -30.24
CA ASN A 563 9.62 1.55 -31.02
C ASN A 563 9.57 2.78 -30.10
N ALA A 564 9.79 3.98 -30.67
CA ALA A 564 9.81 5.24 -29.93
C ALA A 564 8.52 5.53 -29.12
N ASP A 565 7.34 5.24 -29.68
CA ASP A 565 6.07 5.45 -29.00
C ASP A 565 5.91 4.49 -27.82
N LYS A 566 6.21 3.21 -28.03
CA LYS A 566 6.22 2.19 -26.96
C LYS A 566 7.22 2.53 -25.85
N LEU A 567 8.39 3.06 -26.20
CA LEU A 567 9.39 3.51 -25.22
C LEU A 567 8.82 4.64 -24.34
N LYS A 568 8.18 5.65 -24.94
CA LYS A 568 7.53 6.75 -24.23
C LYS A 568 6.39 6.24 -23.33
N ASP A 569 5.56 5.33 -23.82
CA ASP A 569 4.48 4.70 -23.06
C ASP A 569 5.01 3.89 -21.86
N ASN A 570 6.10 3.14 -22.05
CA ASN A 570 6.76 2.39 -20.98
C ASN A 570 7.29 3.32 -19.89
N VAL A 571 7.82 4.49 -20.25
CA VAL A 571 8.26 5.51 -19.28
C VAL A 571 7.08 6.09 -18.52
N ILE A 572 5.98 6.43 -19.20
CA ILE A 572 4.76 6.92 -18.53
C ILE A 572 4.24 5.87 -17.54
N TYR A 573 4.22 4.59 -17.94
CA TYR A 573 3.86 3.48 -17.08
C TYR A 573 4.78 3.38 -15.86
N ALA A 574 6.10 3.38 -16.07
CA ALA A 574 7.09 3.25 -15.01
C ALA A 574 7.01 4.41 -14.01
N LYS A 575 6.85 5.66 -14.46
CA LYS A 575 6.66 6.82 -13.57
C LYS A 575 5.44 6.69 -12.65
N LYS A 576 4.35 6.05 -13.13
CA LYS A 576 3.16 5.79 -12.31
C LYS A 576 3.40 4.76 -11.20
N THR A 577 4.48 3.97 -11.24
CA THR A 577 4.80 2.98 -10.21
C THR A 577 5.49 3.57 -8.98
N GLU A 578 5.99 4.80 -9.07
CA GLU A 578 6.81 5.46 -8.05
C GLU A 578 8.09 4.68 -7.66
N ILE A 579 8.56 3.77 -8.52
CA ILE A 579 9.83 3.06 -8.37
C ILE A 579 10.90 3.84 -9.13
N GLU A 580 11.90 4.33 -8.39
CA GLU A 580 12.97 5.18 -8.92
C GLU A 580 14.33 4.86 -8.26
N PRO A 581 15.47 5.08 -8.96
CA PRO A 581 15.61 5.48 -10.37
C PRO A 581 15.09 4.42 -11.36
N ILE A 582 14.98 4.84 -12.62
CA ILE A 582 14.55 3.98 -13.75
C ILE A 582 15.74 3.78 -14.68
N LEU A 583 16.21 2.54 -14.79
CA LEU A 583 17.27 2.15 -15.72
C LEU A 583 16.66 1.46 -16.93
N PHE A 584 17.00 1.92 -18.13
CA PHE A 584 16.54 1.32 -19.37
C PHE A 584 17.38 0.11 -19.76
N TRP A 585 16.71 -0.83 -20.41
CA TRP A 585 17.30 -1.98 -21.06
C TRP A 585 17.22 -1.82 -22.58
N GLY A 586 18.35 -1.69 -23.28
CA GLY A 586 18.39 -1.65 -24.75
C GLY A 586 19.11 -0.48 -25.42
N VAL A 587 19.94 0.28 -24.71
CA VAL A 587 20.61 1.47 -25.26
C VAL A 587 21.53 1.14 -26.45
N GLU A 588 22.15 -0.04 -26.44
CA GLU A 588 23.01 -0.53 -27.52
C GLU A 588 22.20 -0.76 -28.80
N TRP A 589 20.97 -1.28 -28.66
CA TRP A 589 20.05 -1.46 -29.78
C TRP A 589 19.58 -0.12 -30.34
N TRP A 590 19.32 0.89 -29.50
CA TRP A 590 18.97 2.23 -29.96
C TRP A 590 20.08 2.86 -30.81
N TRP A 591 21.33 2.71 -30.37
CA TRP A 591 22.48 3.19 -31.12
C TRP A 591 22.65 2.44 -32.45
N TRP A 592 22.50 1.11 -32.45
CA TRP A 592 22.54 0.30 -33.67
C TRP A 592 21.44 0.69 -34.67
N MET A 593 20.24 1.01 -34.18
CA MET A 593 19.16 1.52 -35.03
C MET A 593 19.53 2.87 -35.65
N LYS A 594 20.10 3.80 -34.87
CA LYS A 594 20.55 5.13 -35.33
C LYS A 594 21.64 5.01 -36.40
N GLU A 595 22.74 4.34 -36.08
CA GLU A 595 23.98 4.43 -36.86
C GLU A 595 24.07 3.37 -37.98
N VAL A 596 23.52 2.18 -37.76
CA VAL A 596 23.61 1.08 -38.74
C VAL A 596 22.35 0.98 -39.60
N ASN A 597 21.18 1.26 -39.03
CA ASN A 597 19.89 1.11 -39.72
C ASN A 597 19.25 2.45 -40.14
N ASN A 598 19.92 3.59 -39.89
CA ASN A 598 19.47 4.93 -40.26
C ASN A 598 18.07 5.28 -39.70
N ASP A 599 17.74 4.79 -38.51
CA ASP A 599 16.52 5.10 -37.77
C ASP A 599 16.87 5.68 -36.39
N PRO A 600 16.94 7.02 -36.25
CA PRO A 600 17.29 7.68 -35.00
C PRO A 600 16.09 7.83 -34.05
N SER A 601 14.89 7.34 -34.39
CA SER A 601 13.65 7.65 -33.66
C SER A 601 13.69 7.28 -32.18
N LEU A 602 14.23 6.10 -31.85
CA LEU A 602 14.41 5.63 -30.48
C LEU A 602 15.43 6.47 -29.71
N TRP A 603 16.55 6.81 -30.35
CA TRP A 603 17.60 7.63 -29.75
C TRP A 603 17.06 9.03 -29.42
N GLN A 604 16.33 9.65 -30.34
CA GLN A 604 15.68 10.95 -30.13
C GLN A 604 14.64 10.89 -29.01
N ALA A 605 13.83 9.83 -28.96
CA ALA A 605 12.89 9.62 -27.85
C ALA A 605 13.61 9.48 -26.50
N ALA A 606 14.72 8.75 -26.45
CA ALA A 606 15.55 8.62 -25.25
C ALA A 606 16.13 9.98 -24.82
N GLN A 607 16.63 10.80 -25.76
CA GLN A 607 17.09 12.17 -25.48
C GLN A 607 15.98 13.04 -24.88
N GLU A 608 14.78 13.03 -25.47
CA GLU A 608 13.62 13.78 -24.95
C GLU A 608 13.24 13.37 -23.53
N ILE A 609 13.34 12.07 -23.22
CA ILE A 609 13.01 11.52 -21.90
C ILE A 609 14.08 11.90 -20.88
N MET A 610 15.36 11.65 -21.18
CA MET A 610 16.46 11.83 -20.23
C MET A 610 16.89 13.30 -20.07
N ASN A 611 16.49 14.20 -20.97
CA ASN A 611 16.63 15.64 -20.76
C ASN A 611 15.63 16.21 -19.73
N GLN A 612 14.67 15.40 -19.26
CA GLN A 612 13.75 15.76 -18.16
C GLN A 612 14.30 15.43 -16.76
N ASN A 613 15.55 14.94 -16.67
CA ASN A 613 16.26 14.63 -15.42
C ASN A 613 16.35 15.81 -14.45
#